data_AF-A0A7X8LV15-F1
#
_entry.id   AF-A0A7X8LV15-F1
#
_cell.length_a   1.000
_cell.length_b   1.000
_cell.length_c   1.000
_cell.angle_alpha   90.00
_cell.angle_beta   90.00
_cell.angle_gamma   90.00
#
_symmetry.space_group_name_H-M   'P 1'
#
loop_
_entity.id
_entity.type
_entity.pdbx_description
1 polymer ?
#
loop_
_entity_poly.entity_id
_entity_poly.type
_entity_poly.pdbx_seq_one_letter_code
_entity_poly.pdbx_strand_id
1 'polypeptide(L)'
;MTGLTELDLSGNKIANLGPIKGLTKLTYLDLSSNHIVSLNEIASLTNLKTLNLNYNYISDVTPLSGLSSLETLTIGSNRIVDINGLSGLSSLSKLEIFDNQVVDITAISTLTSLRELNLSDNNIGDISSLGYLTGLTSLDLSVNSIQDISSLASLSQLRAINLYDNLISDTSALNSLGDLISIKLERNPIK
;
A
#
# COMPACT_ATOMS: atom_id res chain seq x y z
N MET A 1 27.34 -13.76 -9.31
CA MET A 1 26.01 -13.14 -9.47
C MET A 1 25.86 -11.80 -8.72
N THR A 2 26.94 -11.12 -8.31
CA THR A 2 26.88 -9.85 -7.53
C THR A 2 26.53 -8.61 -8.37
N GLY A 3 26.28 -8.78 -9.67
CA GLY A 3 25.88 -7.72 -10.59
C GLY A 3 24.39 -7.68 -10.89
N LEU A 4 23.58 -8.57 -10.30
CA LEU A 4 22.16 -8.70 -10.60
C LEU A 4 21.40 -7.48 -10.07
N THR A 5 20.60 -6.85 -10.93
CA THR A 5 19.77 -5.67 -10.62
C THR A 5 18.28 -5.98 -10.63
N GLU A 6 17.86 -7.05 -11.32
CA GLU A 6 16.47 -7.45 -11.42
C GLU A 6 16.36 -8.94 -11.13
N LEU A 7 15.40 -9.33 -10.29
CA LEU A 7 15.15 -10.72 -9.95
C LEU A 7 13.66 -10.97 -9.82
N ASP A 8 13.15 -11.86 -10.66
CA ASP A 8 11.78 -12.38 -10.57
C ASP A 8 11.83 -13.82 -10.09
N LEU A 9 11.19 -14.06 -8.95
CA LEU A 9 11.01 -15.35 -8.30
C LEU A 9 9.52 -15.61 -8.01
N SER A 10 8.62 -14.92 -8.71
CA SER A 10 7.18 -15.05 -8.53
C SER A 10 6.66 -16.46 -8.83
N GLY A 11 5.56 -16.86 -8.21
CA GLY A 11 4.87 -18.12 -8.52
C GLY A 11 5.63 -19.38 -8.13
N ASN A 12 6.45 -19.31 -7.07
CA ASN A 12 7.24 -20.43 -6.57
C ASN A 12 6.71 -20.92 -5.20
N LYS A 13 7.54 -21.68 -4.47
CA LYS A 13 7.24 -22.17 -3.11
C LYS A 13 8.28 -21.65 -2.11
N ILE A 14 8.82 -20.47 -2.35
CA ILE A 14 9.92 -19.90 -1.57
C ILE A 14 9.38 -19.50 -0.21
N ALA A 15 10.03 -19.99 0.85
CA ALA A 15 9.80 -19.55 2.22
C ALA A 15 11.07 -18.93 2.84
N ASN A 16 12.24 -19.18 2.24
CA ASN A 16 13.55 -18.79 2.76
C ASN A 16 14.23 -17.81 1.78
N LEU A 17 14.50 -16.60 2.25
CA LEU A 17 15.13 -15.53 1.48
C LEU A 17 16.65 -15.43 1.71
N GLY A 18 17.24 -16.34 2.48
CA GLY A 18 18.69 -16.43 2.72
C GLY A 18 19.56 -16.31 1.47
N PRO A 19 19.21 -17.00 0.36
CA PRO A 19 19.98 -16.92 -0.89
C PRO A 19 20.05 -15.51 -1.53
N ILE A 20 19.08 -14.62 -1.26
CA ILE A 20 19.02 -13.29 -1.89
C ILE A 20 19.60 -12.17 -1.03
N LYS A 21 19.92 -12.41 0.25
CA LYS A 21 20.41 -11.41 1.21
C LYS A 21 21.60 -10.58 0.70
N GLY A 22 22.49 -11.20 -0.09
CA GLY A 22 23.70 -10.58 -0.62
C GLY A 22 23.54 -9.85 -1.97
N LEU A 23 22.33 -9.84 -2.56
CA LEU A 23 22.08 -9.25 -3.87
C LEU A 23 21.81 -7.74 -3.76
N THR A 24 22.73 -7.01 -3.12
CA THR A 24 22.55 -5.60 -2.73
C THR A 24 22.44 -4.61 -3.89
N LYS A 25 22.67 -5.05 -5.14
CA LYS A 25 22.48 -4.24 -6.34
C LYS A 25 21.07 -4.33 -6.92
N LEU A 26 20.18 -5.14 -6.35
CA LEU A 26 18.80 -5.25 -6.82
C LEU A 26 18.08 -3.91 -6.72
N THR A 27 17.45 -3.53 -7.82
CA THR A 27 16.52 -2.41 -7.95
C THR A 27 15.09 -2.91 -8.16
N TYR A 28 14.91 -4.12 -8.68
CA TYR A 28 13.63 -4.79 -8.86
C TYR A 28 13.66 -6.18 -8.24
N LEU A 29 12.64 -6.51 -7.46
CA LEU A 29 12.45 -7.83 -6.87
C LEU A 29 10.98 -8.22 -6.88
N ASP A 30 10.65 -9.29 -7.60
CA ASP A 30 9.34 -9.93 -7.53
C ASP A 30 9.43 -11.24 -6.75
N LEU A 31 8.70 -11.31 -5.64
CA LEU A 31 8.57 -12.45 -4.75
C LEU A 31 7.10 -12.84 -4.57
N SER A 32 6.22 -12.37 -5.44
CA SER A 32 4.78 -12.63 -5.33
C SER A 32 4.42 -14.11 -5.49
N SER A 33 3.29 -14.53 -4.93
CA SER A 33 2.80 -15.91 -5.03
C SER A 33 3.83 -16.93 -4.54
N ASN A 34 4.26 -16.78 -3.28
CA ASN A 34 5.23 -17.63 -2.61
C ASN A 34 4.72 -17.99 -1.19
N HIS A 35 5.58 -18.55 -0.35
CA HIS A 35 5.27 -18.94 1.03
C HIS A 35 6.08 -18.15 2.06
N ILE A 36 6.37 -16.87 1.78
CA ILE A 36 7.23 -16.03 2.61
C ILE A 36 6.46 -15.59 3.85
N VAL A 37 7.11 -15.69 5.01
CA VAL A 37 6.59 -15.23 6.30
C VAL A 37 7.43 -14.09 6.87
N SER A 38 8.73 -14.07 6.61
CA SER A 38 9.68 -13.09 7.16
C SER A 38 10.44 -12.36 6.05
N LEU A 39 10.70 -11.07 6.27
CA LEU A 39 11.38 -10.17 5.34
C LEU A 39 12.77 -9.74 5.83
N ASN A 40 13.32 -10.39 6.86
CA ASN A 40 14.59 -9.97 7.49
C ASN A 40 15.75 -9.88 6.50
N GLU A 41 15.82 -10.78 5.53
CA GLU A 41 16.85 -10.79 4.49
C GLU A 41 16.68 -9.68 3.43
N ILE A 42 15.50 -9.07 3.35
CA ILE A 42 15.22 -7.94 2.44
C ILE A 42 15.76 -6.62 3.02
N ALA A 43 15.89 -6.50 4.35
CA ALA A 43 16.31 -5.26 5.01
C ALA A 43 17.64 -4.67 4.51
N SER A 44 18.54 -5.50 3.95
CA SER A 44 19.81 -5.05 3.37
C SER A 44 19.75 -4.65 1.89
N LEU A 45 18.61 -4.80 1.22
CA LEU A 45 18.44 -4.53 -0.21
C LEU A 45 18.02 -3.07 -0.46
N THR A 46 18.77 -2.12 0.10
CA THR A 46 18.41 -0.68 0.16
C THR A 46 18.36 0.05 -1.18
N ASN A 47 18.83 -0.59 -2.26
CA ASN A 47 18.74 -0.07 -3.63
C ASN A 47 17.42 -0.43 -4.34
N LEU A 48 16.54 -1.21 -3.70
CA LEU A 48 15.25 -1.57 -4.28
C LEU A 48 14.41 -0.32 -4.56
N LYS A 49 13.90 -0.25 -5.79
CA LYS A 49 12.93 0.73 -6.27
C LYS A 49 11.54 0.10 -6.43
N THR A 50 11.49 -1.19 -6.76
CA THR A 50 10.25 -1.94 -6.94
C THR A 50 10.32 -3.26 -6.20
N LEU A 51 9.33 -3.50 -5.34
CA LEU A 51 9.19 -4.73 -4.58
C LEU A 51 7.76 -5.24 -4.67
N ASN A 52 7.61 -6.47 -5.17
CA ASN A 52 6.33 -7.19 -5.20
C ASN A 52 6.37 -8.38 -4.25
N LEU A 53 5.47 -8.38 -3.28
CA LEU A 53 5.31 -9.36 -2.21
C LEU A 53 3.86 -9.87 -2.12
N ASN A 54 3.03 -9.59 -3.13
CA ASN A 54 1.63 -10.01 -3.15
C ASN A 54 1.51 -11.54 -2.95
N TYR A 55 0.41 -12.00 -2.34
CA TYR A 55 0.11 -13.42 -2.18
C TYR A 55 1.21 -14.20 -1.45
N ASN A 56 1.47 -13.81 -0.20
CA ASN A 56 2.40 -14.47 0.72
C ASN A 56 1.72 -14.65 2.10
N TYR A 57 2.51 -14.91 3.14
CA TYR A 57 2.01 -15.08 4.51
C TYR A 57 2.69 -14.09 5.48
N ILE A 58 3.02 -12.89 4.99
CA ILE A 58 3.74 -11.86 5.74
C ILE A 58 2.80 -11.20 6.74
N SER A 59 3.26 -10.99 7.96
CA SER A 59 2.54 -10.21 8.99
C SER A 59 3.35 -9.03 9.53
N ASP A 60 4.67 -9.03 9.33
CA ASP A 60 5.59 -8.02 9.85
C ASP A 60 6.33 -7.32 8.70
N VAL A 61 6.11 -6.00 8.58
CA VAL A 61 6.75 -5.14 7.58
C VAL A 61 7.87 -4.28 8.16
N THR A 62 8.21 -4.41 9.44
CA THR A 62 9.32 -3.66 10.07
C THR A 62 10.66 -3.81 9.35
N PRO A 63 11.01 -4.96 8.74
CA PRO A 63 12.25 -5.08 7.97
C PRO A 63 12.31 -4.18 6.73
N LEU A 64 11.18 -3.63 6.27
CA LEU A 64 11.14 -2.73 5.12
C LEU A 64 11.51 -1.28 5.47
N SER A 65 11.53 -0.91 6.75
CA SER A 65 11.69 0.49 7.20
C SER A 65 12.93 1.23 6.68
N GLY A 66 13.98 0.50 6.32
CA GLY A 66 15.22 1.05 5.76
C GLY A 66 15.25 1.21 4.23
N LEU A 67 14.21 0.79 3.50
CA LEU A 67 14.19 0.79 2.03
C LEU A 67 13.76 2.15 1.45
N SER A 68 14.43 3.23 1.85
CA SER A 68 14.04 4.60 1.49
C SER A 68 14.06 4.93 -0.01
N SER A 69 14.72 4.10 -0.83
CA SER A 69 14.73 4.20 -2.30
C SER A 69 13.50 3.61 -2.98
N LEU A 70 12.59 2.97 -2.22
CA LEU A 70 11.46 2.24 -2.76
C LEU A 70 10.43 3.21 -3.34
N GLU A 71 10.09 3.03 -4.62
CA GLU A 71 9.16 3.87 -5.39
C GLU A 71 7.81 3.15 -5.58
N THR A 72 7.82 1.82 -5.62
CA THR A 72 6.65 0.94 -5.75
C THR A 72 6.73 -0.23 -4.78
N LEU A 73 5.70 -0.39 -3.94
CA LEU A 73 5.51 -1.53 -3.05
C LEU A 73 4.13 -2.14 -3.27
N THR A 74 4.09 -3.44 -3.55
CA THR A 74 2.84 -4.22 -3.58
C THR A 74 2.99 -5.39 -2.61
N ILE A 75 2.08 -5.49 -1.63
CA ILE A 75 2.11 -6.48 -0.54
C ILE A 75 0.68 -6.91 -0.15
N GLY A 76 -0.23 -6.91 -1.11
CA GLY A 76 -1.60 -7.37 -0.94
C GLY A 76 -1.73 -8.89 -0.75
N SER A 77 -2.88 -9.34 -0.27
CA SER A 77 -3.16 -10.75 0.06
C SER A 77 -2.09 -11.35 0.98
N ASN A 78 -1.95 -10.76 2.16
CA ASN A 78 -1.03 -11.17 3.22
C ASN A 78 -1.78 -11.23 4.58
N ARG A 79 -1.07 -11.12 5.71
CA ARG A 79 -1.63 -11.17 7.07
C ARG A 79 -1.19 -9.96 7.89
N ILE A 80 -1.06 -8.80 7.24
CA ILE A 80 -0.53 -7.58 7.84
C ILE A 80 -1.62 -6.91 8.65
N VAL A 81 -1.28 -6.53 9.88
CA VAL A 81 -2.14 -5.77 10.80
C VAL A 81 -1.55 -4.39 11.06
N ASP A 82 -0.23 -4.32 11.25
CA ASP A 82 0.53 -3.10 11.56
C ASP A 82 1.43 -2.72 10.37
N ILE A 83 1.32 -1.46 9.93
CA ILE A 83 2.11 -0.89 8.83
C ILE A 83 3.07 0.22 9.27
N ASN A 84 3.35 0.38 10.57
CA ASN A 84 4.27 1.38 11.11
C ASN A 84 5.68 1.31 10.50
N GLY A 85 6.12 0.10 10.12
CA GLY A 85 7.37 -0.13 9.40
C GLY A 85 7.48 0.58 8.05
N LEU A 86 6.38 1.09 7.48
CA LEU A 86 6.36 1.76 6.17
C LEU A 86 6.55 3.28 6.26
N SER A 87 6.45 3.89 7.45
CA SER A 87 6.44 5.36 7.64
C SER A 87 7.69 6.10 7.13
N GLY A 88 8.82 5.40 6.96
CA GLY A 88 10.07 5.95 6.44
C GLY A 88 10.25 5.88 4.91
N LEU A 89 9.30 5.29 4.19
CA LEU A 89 9.40 5.03 2.74
C LEU A 89 9.02 6.25 1.89
N SER A 90 9.65 7.39 2.15
CA SER A 90 9.27 8.70 1.60
C SER A 90 9.32 8.83 0.07
N SER A 91 10.01 7.92 -0.62
CA SER A 91 10.06 7.86 -2.09
C SER A 91 8.88 7.12 -2.72
N LEU A 92 8.01 6.47 -1.94
CA LEU A 92 6.89 5.69 -2.48
C LEU A 92 5.93 6.59 -3.28
N SER A 93 5.74 6.21 -4.54
CA SER A 93 4.74 6.77 -5.44
C SER A 93 3.52 5.85 -5.58
N LYS A 94 3.70 4.55 -5.36
CA LYS A 94 2.67 3.53 -5.46
C LYS A 94 2.75 2.56 -4.28
N LEU A 95 1.63 2.39 -3.58
CA LEU A 95 1.49 1.46 -2.47
C LEU A 95 0.19 0.64 -2.59
N GLU A 96 0.32 -0.68 -2.61
CA GLU A 96 -0.83 -1.59 -2.62
C GLU A 96 -0.72 -2.58 -1.44
N ILE A 97 -1.69 -2.54 -0.51
CA ILE A 97 -1.78 -3.41 0.69
C ILE A 97 -3.19 -4.01 0.77
N PHE A 98 -3.80 -4.33 -0.38
CA PHE A 98 -5.15 -4.89 -0.41
C PHE A 98 -5.24 -6.27 0.26
N ASP A 99 -6.43 -6.72 0.68
CA ASP A 99 -6.65 -8.07 1.25
C ASP A 99 -5.65 -8.36 2.39
N ASN A 100 -5.77 -7.56 3.45
CA ASN A 100 -5.00 -7.66 4.69
C ASN A 100 -5.93 -7.39 5.89
N GLN A 101 -5.37 -7.14 7.07
CA GLN A 101 -6.11 -6.94 8.32
C GLN A 101 -5.75 -5.57 8.96
N VAL A 102 -5.40 -4.59 8.13
CA VAL A 102 -4.98 -3.26 8.58
C VAL A 102 -6.18 -2.49 9.12
N VAL A 103 -5.99 -1.85 10.28
CA VAL A 103 -6.98 -0.97 10.93
C VAL A 103 -6.45 0.46 11.01
N ASP A 104 -5.20 0.61 11.44
CA ASP A 104 -4.54 1.91 11.64
C ASP A 104 -3.63 2.22 10.45
N ILE A 105 -3.92 3.33 9.77
CA ILE A 105 -3.14 3.82 8.64
C ILE A 105 -2.32 5.08 8.94
N THR A 106 -2.17 5.47 10.21
CA THR A 106 -1.39 6.67 10.61
C THR A 106 0.02 6.69 10.05
N ALA A 107 0.63 5.52 9.89
CA ALA A 107 1.95 5.34 9.31
C ALA A 107 2.11 5.92 7.90
N ILE A 108 1.03 6.03 7.10
CA ILE A 108 1.14 6.53 5.72
C ILE A 108 1.10 8.05 5.63
N SER A 109 0.79 8.77 6.73
CA SER A 109 0.68 10.24 6.74
C SER A 109 1.95 10.97 6.27
N THR A 110 3.11 10.32 6.37
CA THR A 110 4.41 10.83 5.94
C THR A 110 4.71 10.58 4.45
N LEU A 111 3.96 9.70 3.78
CA LEU A 111 4.21 9.22 2.42
C LEU A 111 3.66 10.16 1.34
N THR A 112 3.97 11.45 1.46
CA THR A 112 3.41 12.54 0.64
C THR A 112 3.76 12.48 -0.86
N SER A 113 4.70 11.62 -1.24
CA SER A 113 5.04 11.30 -2.64
C SER A 113 4.03 10.38 -3.33
N LEU A 114 3.10 9.74 -2.57
CA LEU A 114 2.13 8.81 -3.12
C LEU A 114 1.25 9.45 -4.20
N ARG A 115 0.99 8.65 -5.24
CA ARG A 115 0.10 8.95 -6.38
C ARG A 115 -0.98 7.88 -6.51
N GLU A 116 -0.61 6.62 -6.29
CA GLU A 116 -1.51 5.48 -6.31
C GLU A 116 -1.50 4.78 -4.95
N LEU A 117 -2.69 4.61 -4.37
CA LEU A 117 -2.88 3.92 -3.10
C LEU A 117 -4.04 2.93 -3.18
N ASN A 118 -3.78 1.67 -2.88
CA ASN A 118 -4.80 0.64 -2.74
C ASN A 118 -4.74 0.03 -1.33
N LEU A 119 -5.79 0.27 -0.56
CA LEU A 119 -6.03 -0.25 0.78
C LEU A 119 -7.36 -1.03 0.85
N SER A 120 -7.84 -1.52 -0.30
CA SER A 120 -9.09 -2.28 -0.37
C SER A 120 -9.03 -3.57 0.44
N ASP A 121 -10.19 -4.07 0.87
CA ASP A 121 -10.32 -5.33 1.61
C ASP A 121 -9.41 -5.37 2.86
N ASN A 122 -9.69 -4.44 3.78
CA ASN A 122 -9.04 -4.30 5.08
C ASN A 122 -10.10 -3.98 6.16
N ASN A 123 -9.67 -3.59 7.35
CA ASN A 123 -10.55 -3.25 8.47
C ASN A 123 -10.45 -1.77 8.87
N ILE A 124 -10.24 -0.89 7.89
CA ILE A 124 -10.01 0.53 8.12
C ILE A 124 -11.34 1.24 8.37
N GLY A 125 -11.40 2.03 9.44
CA GLY A 125 -12.54 2.91 9.76
C GLY A 125 -12.17 4.39 9.78
N ASP A 126 -10.98 4.71 10.29
CA ASP A 126 -10.45 6.08 10.34
C ASP A 126 -9.48 6.31 9.18
N ILE A 127 -9.83 7.28 8.33
CA ILE A 127 -9.02 7.70 7.18
C ILE A 127 -8.53 9.14 7.28
N SER A 128 -8.49 9.72 8.49
CA SER A 128 -8.01 11.08 8.74
C SER A 128 -6.59 11.32 8.20
N SER A 129 -5.74 10.29 8.26
CA SER A 129 -4.35 10.33 7.77
C SER A 129 -4.22 10.50 6.26
N LEU A 130 -5.27 10.23 5.48
CA LEU A 130 -5.25 10.49 4.04
C LEU A 130 -5.21 11.98 3.73
N GLY A 131 -5.67 12.85 4.64
CA GLY A 131 -5.72 14.29 4.42
C GLY A 131 -4.36 14.93 4.11
N TYR A 132 -3.25 14.26 4.46
CA TYR A 132 -1.87 14.68 4.18
C TYR A 132 -1.39 14.30 2.77
N LEU A 133 -2.05 13.36 2.09
CA LEU A 133 -1.61 12.78 0.82
C LEU A 133 -2.16 13.53 -0.40
N THR A 134 -2.04 14.85 -0.39
CA THR A 134 -2.66 15.76 -1.37
C THR A 134 -2.27 15.53 -2.84
N GLY A 135 -1.21 14.77 -3.10
CA GLY A 135 -0.78 14.38 -4.43
C GLY A 135 -1.41 13.10 -4.98
N LEU A 136 -2.25 12.39 -4.22
CA LEU A 136 -2.94 11.18 -4.69
C LEU A 136 -3.81 11.47 -5.92
N THR A 137 -3.72 10.60 -6.92
CA THR A 137 -4.50 10.66 -8.16
C THR A 137 -5.44 9.45 -8.29
N SER A 138 -5.10 8.32 -7.67
CA SER A 138 -5.91 7.11 -7.63
C SER A 138 -5.93 6.53 -6.23
N LEU A 139 -7.13 6.25 -5.71
CA LEU A 139 -7.36 5.74 -4.37
C LEU A 139 -8.42 4.63 -4.37
N ASP A 140 -8.05 3.45 -3.87
CA ASP A 140 -9.00 2.37 -3.59
C ASP A 140 -9.07 2.09 -2.09
N LEU A 141 -10.26 2.27 -1.54
CA LEU A 141 -10.64 2.04 -0.14
C LEU A 141 -11.83 1.08 -0.04
N SER A 142 -12.14 0.36 -1.13
CA SER A 142 -13.31 -0.51 -1.16
C SER A 142 -13.22 -1.66 -0.15
N VAL A 143 -14.36 -2.17 0.29
CA VAL A 143 -14.42 -3.28 1.26
C VAL A 143 -13.66 -2.93 2.55
N ASN A 144 -14.14 -1.90 3.24
CA ASN A 144 -13.63 -1.45 4.53
C ASN A 144 -14.81 -1.11 5.45
N SER A 145 -14.57 -0.43 6.58
CA SER A 145 -15.59 0.01 7.54
C SER A 145 -15.66 1.53 7.67
N ILE A 146 -15.41 2.25 6.58
CA ILE A 146 -15.31 3.72 6.57
C ILE A 146 -16.70 4.35 6.63
N GLN A 147 -16.86 5.34 7.49
CA GLN A 147 -18.08 6.14 7.62
C GLN A 147 -17.85 7.62 7.30
N ASP A 148 -16.80 8.20 7.88
CA ASP A 148 -16.43 9.60 7.69
C ASP A 148 -15.37 9.72 6.58
N ILE A 149 -15.71 10.48 5.53
CA ILE A 149 -14.82 10.76 4.41
C ILE A 149 -14.42 12.23 4.30
N SER A 150 -14.61 13.02 5.35
CA SER A 150 -14.28 14.45 5.39
C SER A 150 -12.81 14.73 5.07
N SER A 151 -11.90 13.84 5.45
CA SER A 151 -10.45 13.95 5.14
C SER A 151 -10.15 13.90 3.65
N LEU A 152 -11.02 13.31 2.83
CA LEU A 152 -10.83 13.26 1.38
C LEU A 152 -10.94 14.65 0.73
N ALA A 153 -11.58 15.62 1.40
CA ALA A 153 -11.81 16.94 0.82
C ALA A 153 -10.51 17.70 0.45
N SER A 154 -9.37 17.32 1.05
CA SER A 154 -8.05 17.90 0.74
C SER A 154 -7.35 17.27 -0.48
N LEU A 155 -7.85 16.15 -1.00
CA LEU A 155 -7.23 15.38 -2.09
C LEU A 155 -7.55 15.97 -3.47
N SER A 156 -7.23 17.24 -3.67
CA SER A 156 -7.59 18.01 -4.87
C SER A 156 -7.11 17.43 -6.21
N GLN A 157 -6.09 16.56 -6.20
CA GLN A 157 -5.54 15.91 -7.40
C GLN A 157 -6.21 14.56 -7.73
N LEU A 158 -7.19 14.13 -6.93
CA LEU A 158 -7.79 12.81 -7.07
C LEU A 158 -8.65 12.72 -8.33
N ARG A 159 -8.37 11.71 -9.15
CA ARG A 159 -9.06 11.47 -10.44
C ARG A 159 -9.93 10.23 -10.39
N ALA A 160 -9.50 9.20 -9.67
CA ALA A 160 -10.25 7.96 -9.51
C ALA A 160 -10.33 7.60 -8.03
N ILE A 161 -11.55 7.33 -7.57
CA ILE A 161 -11.78 6.84 -6.22
C ILE A 161 -12.76 5.65 -6.20
N ASN A 162 -12.40 4.63 -5.45
CA ASN A 162 -13.27 3.48 -5.18
C ASN A 162 -13.57 3.41 -3.68
N LEU A 163 -14.84 3.65 -3.33
CA LEU A 163 -15.38 3.59 -1.97
C LEU A 163 -16.44 2.49 -1.84
N TYR A 164 -16.50 1.56 -2.80
CA TYR A 164 -17.44 0.44 -2.80
C TYR A 164 -17.43 -0.32 -1.47
N ASP A 165 -18.60 -0.74 -0.98
CA ASP A 165 -18.75 -1.60 0.19
C ASP A 165 -18.09 -1.02 1.46
N ASN A 166 -18.68 0.07 1.94
CA ASN A 166 -18.31 0.78 3.16
C ASN A 166 -19.59 1.19 3.91
N LEU A 167 -19.47 2.05 4.92
CA LEU A 167 -20.56 2.53 5.78
C LEU A 167 -20.85 4.03 5.58
N ILE A 168 -20.56 4.56 4.38
CA ILE A 168 -20.66 5.99 4.07
C ILE A 168 -22.12 6.39 3.86
N SER A 169 -22.57 7.42 4.56
CA SER A 169 -23.90 8.01 4.36
C SER A 169 -23.87 9.46 3.86
N ASP A 170 -22.79 10.18 4.13
CA ASP A 170 -22.59 11.58 3.72
C ASP A 170 -21.47 11.65 2.68
N THR A 171 -21.79 12.20 1.52
CA THR A 171 -20.88 12.32 0.37
C THR A 171 -20.42 13.76 0.12
N SER A 172 -20.75 14.70 1.01
CA SER A 172 -20.47 16.13 0.84
C SER A 172 -18.99 16.45 0.64
N ALA A 173 -18.09 15.67 1.25
CA ALA A 173 -16.64 15.80 1.08
C ALA A 173 -16.17 15.61 -0.38
N LEU A 174 -16.94 14.88 -1.19
CA LEU A 174 -16.61 14.64 -2.60
C LEU A 174 -16.90 15.86 -3.48
N ASN A 175 -17.71 16.81 -3.02
CA ASN A 175 -18.03 18.02 -3.79
C ASN A 175 -16.82 18.94 -4.01
N SER A 176 -15.77 18.82 -3.19
CA SER A 176 -14.52 19.59 -3.38
C SER A 176 -13.57 18.95 -4.40
N LEU A 177 -13.86 17.72 -4.86
CA LEU A 177 -12.99 16.95 -5.74
C LEU A 177 -13.34 17.18 -7.21
N GLY A 178 -13.05 18.39 -7.70
CA GLY A 178 -13.45 18.84 -9.04
C GLY A 178 -12.83 18.07 -10.22
N ASP A 179 -11.73 17.34 -10.01
CA ASP A 179 -11.00 16.61 -11.06
C ASP A 179 -11.37 15.11 -11.13
N LEU A 180 -12.34 14.65 -10.33
CA LEU A 180 -12.79 13.25 -10.35
C LEU A 180 -13.42 12.88 -11.70
N ILE A 181 -12.89 11.82 -12.30
CA ILE A 181 -13.40 11.21 -13.55
C ILE A 181 -14.07 9.86 -13.30
N SER A 182 -13.80 9.22 -12.17
CA SER A 182 -14.32 7.89 -11.85
C SER A 182 -14.58 7.80 -10.35
N ILE A 183 -15.81 7.42 -10.01
CA ILE A 183 -16.22 7.17 -8.63
C ILE A 183 -17.03 5.88 -8.56
N LYS A 184 -16.72 5.05 -7.56
CA LYS A 184 -17.52 3.89 -7.17
C LYS A 184 -17.96 4.06 -5.72
N LEU A 185 -19.26 3.93 -5.47
CA LEU A 185 -19.91 4.22 -4.19
C LEU A 185 -20.96 3.15 -3.83
N GLU A 186 -21.13 2.14 -4.67
CA GLU A 186 -22.12 1.09 -4.48
C GLU A 186 -21.88 0.35 -3.16
N ARG A 187 -22.96 -0.21 -2.59
CA ARG A 187 -22.95 -0.85 -1.26
C ARG A 187 -22.49 0.09 -0.13
N ASN A 188 -23.04 1.31 -0.13
CA ASN A 188 -22.98 2.23 1.00
C ASN A 188 -24.40 2.67 1.39
N PRO A 189 -24.67 2.98 2.67
CA PRO A 189 -25.96 3.51 3.13
C PRO A 189 -26.16 5.01 2.81
N ILE A 190 -25.93 5.41 1.56
CA ILE A 190 -26.07 6.80 1.07
C ILE A 190 -27.55 7.18 1.04
N LYS A 191 -27.86 8.36 1.57
CA LYS A 191 -29.23 8.92 1.59
C LYS A 191 -29.45 9.94 0.48
#